data_AF-A0A258BQ71-F1
#
_entry.id   AF-A0A258BQ71-F1
#
_cell.length_a   1.000
_cell.length_b   1.000
_cell.length_c   1.000
_cell.angle_alpha   90.00
_cell.angle_beta   90.00
_cell.angle_gamma   90.00
#
_symmetry.space_group_name_H-M   'P 1'
#
loop_
_entity.id
_entity.type
_entity.pdbx_description
1 polymer ?
#
loop_
_entity_poly.entity_id
_entity_poly.type
_entity_poly.pdbx_seq_one_letter_code
_entity_poly.pdbx_strand_id
1 'polypeptide(L)'
;NGDIADRTQGEALVSEYGVDGIMIGRGVFHNPFCFTTSSMVHNKRQLLDLLSYHLDMFELYSSITKRPFETLKRFFKVYVRDFDGASDLRVLLMNTETIEEVRSIIKTSTSMQ
;
A
#
# COMPACT_ATOMS: atom_id res chain seq x y z
N ASN A 1 -19.54 -0.21 10.66
CA ASN A 1 -18.62 0.63 9.85
C ASN A 1 -18.01 1.68 10.77
N GLY A 2 -16.68 1.79 10.80
CA GLY A 2 -15.94 2.71 11.69
C GLY A 2 -14.81 2.00 12.44
N ASP A 3 -13.59 2.54 12.38
CA ASP A 3 -12.42 2.13 13.17
C ASP A 3 -12.07 0.63 13.20
N ILE A 4 -12.33 -0.05 12.08
CA ILE A 4 -11.86 -1.41 11.83
C ILE A 4 -10.49 -1.33 11.17
N ALA A 5 -9.48 -1.85 11.86
CA ALA A 5 -8.08 -1.88 11.42
C ALA A 5 -7.84 -3.00 10.40
N ASP A 6 -8.39 -4.18 10.66
CA ASP A 6 -8.14 -5.38 9.87
C ASP A 6 -9.30 -6.40 9.92
N ARG A 7 -9.12 -7.48 9.18
CA ARG A 7 -10.04 -8.59 9.08
C ARG A 7 -10.30 -9.27 10.42
N THR A 8 -9.28 -9.45 11.25
CA THR A 8 -9.44 -10.11 12.56
C THR A 8 -10.39 -9.33 13.46
N GLN A 9 -10.20 -8.00 13.55
CA GLN A 9 -11.13 -7.14 14.25
C GLN A 9 -12.51 -7.17 13.59
N GLY A 10 -12.57 -7.17 12.26
CA GLY A 10 -13.82 -7.27 11.49
C GLY A 10 -14.62 -8.53 11.79
N GLU A 11 -13.98 -9.70 11.81
CA GLU A 11 -14.59 -11.00 12.10
C GLU A 11 -15.11 -11.06 13.55
N ALA A 12 -14.38 -10.49 14.51
CA ALA A 12 -14.84 -10.39 15.89
C ALA A 12 -16.14 -9.57 15.99
N LEU A 13 -16.22 -8.42 15.29
CA LEU A 13 -17.41 -7.58 15.26
C LEU A 13 -18.60 -8.26 14.56
N VAL A 14 -18.35 -9.02 13.49
CA VAL A 14 -19.40 -9.82 12.84
C VAL A 14 -19.97 -10.85 13.83
N SER A 15 -19.10 -11.55 14.55
CA SER A 15 -19.54 -12.53 15.55
C SER A 15 -20.28 -11.91 16.73
N GLU A 16 -19.90 -10.70 17.14
CA GLU A 16 -20.51 -9.99 18.27
C GLU A 16 -21.90 -9.42 17.91
N TYR A 17 -22.01 -8.80 16.74
CA TYR A 17 -23.20 -8.02 16.36
C TYR A 17 -24.14 -8.73 15.38
N GLY A 18 -23.75 -9.90 14.83
CA GLY A 18 -24.57 -10.67 13.89
C GLY A 18 -24.85 -9.96 12.57
N VAL A 19 -23.95 -9.06 12.14
CA VAL A 19 -24.09 -8.31 10.89
C VAL A 19 -23.61 -9.13 9.69
N ASP A 20 -24.21 -8.93 8.52
CA ASP A 20 -23.85 -9.66 7.30
C ASP A 20 -22.49 -9.24 6.69
N GLY A 21 -21.96 -8.10 7.13
CA GLY A 21 -20.71 -7.58 6.59
C GLY A 21 -20.15 -6.38 7.34
N ILE A 22 -18.86 -6.17 7.14
CA ILE A 22 -18.08 -5.07 7.70
C ILE A 22 -17.27 -4.37 6.61
N MET A 23 -16.98 -3.09 6.82
CA MET A 23 -16.19 -2.28 5.89
C MET A 23 -14.91 -1.81 6.58
N ILE A 24 -13.77 -2.05 5.93
CA ILE A 24 -12.46 -1.53 6.33
C ILE A 24 -12.15 -0.32 5.45
N GLY A 25 -12.32 0.88 6.02
CA GLY A 25 -12.08 2.15 5.33
C GLY A 25 -10.63 2.63 5.51
N ARG A 26 -10.34 3.26 6.66
CA ARG A 26 -9.00 3.79 6.95
C ARG A 26 -7.94 2.71 7.15
N GLY A 27 -8.36 1.51 7.58
CA GLY A 27 -7.46 0.38 7.81
C GLY A 27 -6.61 0.03 6.60
N VAL A 28 -7.13 0.11 5.37
CA VAL A 28 -6.36 -0.24 4.16
C VAL A 28 -5.19 0.70 3.89
N PHE A 29 -5.30 1.97 4.29
CA PHE A 29 -4.20 2.94 4.18
C PHE A 29 -3.18 2.78 5.30
N HIS A 30 -3.56 2.15 6.41
CA HIS A 30 -2.63 1.77 7.47
C HIS A 30 -2.04 0.38 7.23
N ASN A 31 -2.70 -0.53 6.52
CA ASN A 31 -2.18 -1.86 6.19
C ASN A 31 -2.83 -2.34 4.90
N PRO A 32 -2.10 -2.42 3.77
CA PRO A 32 -2.67 -2.90 2.51
C PRO A 32 -3.05 -4.38 2.56
N PHE A 33 -2.56 -5.13 3.57
CA PHE A 33 -2.89 -6.53 3.82
C PHE A 33 -4.02 -6.71 4.84
N CYS A 34 -4.75 -5.64 5.22
CA CYS A 34 -5.80 -5.71 6.24
C CYS A 34 -6.94 -6.71 5.93
N PHE A 35 -7.05 -7.23 4.71
CA PHE A 35 -8.04 -8.23 4.32
C PHE A 35 -7.52 -9.68 4.35
N THR A 36 -6.22 -9.90 4.61
CA THR A 36 -5.64 -11.26 4.62
C THR A 36 -6.09 -12.04 5.86
N THR A 37 -6.16 -13.36 5.72
CA THR A 37 -6.43 -14.28 6.83
C THR A 37 -5.19 -14.59 7.66
N SER A 38 -4.00 -14.42 7.07
CA SER A 38 -2.72 -14.64 7.74
C SER A 38 -2.14 -13.32 8.22
N SER A 39 -1.73 -13.27 9.50
CA SER A 39 -0.97 -12.18 10.11
C SER A 39 0.51 -12.29 9.78
N MET A 40 0.85 -12.36 8.49
CA MET A 40 2.25 -12.42 8.07
C MET A 40 2.92 -11.06 8.23
N VAL A 41 4.13 -11.06 8.80
CA VAL A 41 5.00 -9.88 8.76
C VAL A 41 5.53 -9.74 7.35
N HIS A 42 5.17 -8.63 6.71
CA HIS A 42 5.60 -8.36 5.34
C HIS A 42 6.98 -7.72 5.33
N ASN A 43 7.91 -8.33 4.60
CA ASN A 43 9.25 -7.80 4.47
C ASN A 43 9.31 -6.65 3.45
N LYS A 44 10.42 -5.89 3.46
CA LYS A 44 10.69 -4.78 2.54
C LYS A 44 10.36 -5.13 1.08
N ARG A 45 10.79 -6.31 0.62
CA ARG A 45 10.60 -6.74 -0.77
C ARG A 45 9.12 -6.88 -1.11
N GLN A 46 8.32 -7.56 -0.29
CA GLN A 46 6.88 -7.71 -0.52
C GLN A 46 6.14 -6.37 -0.59
N LEU A 47 6.50 -5.42 0.28
CA LEU A 47 5.93 -4.09 0.26
C LEU A 47 6.28 -3.31 -1.01
N LEU A 48 7.54 -3.40 -1.46
CA LEU A 48 8.00 -2.74 -2.69
C LEU A 48 7.45 -3.40 -3.97
N ASP A 49 7.29 -4.73 -3.97
CA ASP A 49 6.62 -5.46 -5.04
C ASP A 49 5.14 -5.02 -5.13
N LEU A 50 4.46 -4.84 -4.00
CA LEU A 50 3.09 -4.35 -3.98
C LEU A 50 2.97 -2.88 -4.42
N LEU A 51 3.94 -2.03 -4.06
CA LEU A 51 4.02 -0.68 -4.61
C LEU A 51 4.18 -0.74 -6.14
N SER A 52 5.08 -1.58 -6.65
CA SER A 52 5.30 -1.76 -8.09
C SER A 52 4.02 -2.19 -8.80
N TYR A 53 3.27 -3.12 -8.22
CA TYR A 53 1.96 -3.51 -8.73
C TYR A 53 0.95 -2.35 -8.76
N HIS A 54 0.93 -1.49 -7.74
CA HIS A 54 0.08 -0.29 -7.77
C HIS A 54 0.49 0.68 -8.88
N LEU A 55 1.79 0.82 -9.17
CA LEU A 55 2.25 1.61 -10.32
C LEU A 55 1.74 1.04 -11.65
N ASP A 56 1.83 -0.29 -11.83
CA ASP A 56 1.31 -0.98 -13.01
C ASP A 56 -0.19 -0.72 -13.19
N MET A 57 -0.97 -0.81 -12.12
CA MET A 57 -2.41 -0.55 -12.16
C MET A 57 -2.72 0.92 -12.46
N PHE A 58 -1.98 1.85 -11.87
CA PHE A 58 -2.18 3.28 -12.12
C PHE A 58 -1.92 3.62 -13.60
N GLU A 59 -0.86 3.06 -14.18
CA GLU A 59 -0.52 3.21 -15.59
C GLU A 59 -1.56 2.56 -16.51
N LEU A 60 -1.95 1.31 -16.22
CA LEU A 60 -2.96 0.56 -16.98
C LEU A 60 -4.29 1.32 -17.09
N TYR A 61 -4.72 1.97 -16.02
CA TYR A 61 -5.98 2.70 -15.96
C TYR A 61 -5.84 4.21 -16.18
N SER A 62 -4.69 4.70 -16.62
CA SER A 62 -4.40 6.12 -16.82
C SER A 62 -5.36 6.79 -17.82
N SER A 63 -5.69 6.10 -18.93
CA SER A 63 -6.58 6.60 -19.99
C SER A 63 -8.02 6.81 -19.53
N ILE A 64 -8.48 5.97 -18.59
CA ILE A 64 -9.85 6.00 -18.04
C ILE A 64 -9.92 6.98 -16.88
N THR A 65 -8.98 6.89 -15.94
CA THR A 65 -9.04 7.66 -14.70
C THR A 65 -8.58 9.10 -14.87
N LYS A 66 -7.67 9.35 -15.83
CA LYS A 66 -7.03 10.66 -16.09
C LYS A 66 -6.48 11.32 -14.81
N ARG A 67 -6.07 10.50 -13.83
CA ARG A 67 -5.53 10.95 -12.56
C ARG A 67 -4.11 11.48 -12.80
N PRO A 68 -3.75 12.66 -12.27
CA PRO A 68 -2.38 13.13 -12.36
C PRO A 68 -1.48 12.28 -11.45
N PHE A 69 -0.24 12.04 -11.88
CA PHE A 69 0.76 11.24 -11.16
C PHE A 69 0.96 11.70 -9.72
N GLU A 70 0.95 13.02 -9.46
CA GLU A 70 1.07 13.58 -8.11
C GLU A 70 0.08 12.98 -7.09
N THR A 71 -1.11 12.56 -7.54
CA THR A 71 -2.09 11.92 -6.65
C THR A 71 -1.68 10.54 -6.17
N LEU A 72 -0.74 9.88 -6.85
CA LEU A 72 -0.21 8.57 -6.49
C LEU A 72 0.75 8.65 -5.30
N LYS A 73 1.54 9.74 -5.20
CA LYS A 73 2.57 9.93 -4.16
C LYS A 73 2.05 9.80 -2.74
N ARG A 74 0.79 10.22 -2.49
CA ARG A 74 0.15 10.10 -1.17
C ARG A 74 0.04 8.66 -0.66
N PHE A 75 0.10 7.67 -1.55
CA PHE A 75 0.03 6.26 -1.20
C PHE A 75 1.40 5.64 -0.90
N PHE A 76 2.52 6.29 -1.23
CA PHE A 76 3.85 5.70 -1.02
C PHE A 76 4.12 5.34 0.44
N LYS A 77 3.66 6.17 1.38
CA LYS A 77 3.77 5.88 2.83
C LYS A 77 3.06 4.60 3.27
N VAL A 78 2.09 4.11 2.50
CA VAL A 78 1.36 2.87 2.79
C VAL A 78 2.31 1.67 2.63
N TYR A 79 3.21 1.72 1.65
CA TYR A 79 4.12 0.63 1.31
C TYR A 79 5.53 0.83 1.89
N VAL A 80 6.05 2.04 1.83
CA VAL A 80 7.42 2.36 2.26
C VAL A 80 7.40 2.70 3.74
N ARG A 81 7.45 1.66 4.59
CA ARG A 81 7.36 1.76 6.05
C ARG A 81 7.93 0.51 6.74
N ASP A 82 8.17 0.61 8.04
CA ASP A 82 8.47 -0.53 8.92
C ASP A 82 9.68 -1.39 8.47
N PHE A 83 10.63 -0.79 7.74
CA PHE A 83 11.91 -1.38 7.37
C PHE A 83 13.02 -0.32 7.35
N ASP A 84 14.27 -0.77 7.43
CA ASP A 84 15.44 0.10 7.47
C ASP A 84 15.63 0.90 6.17
N GLY A 85 15.89 2.21 6.29
CA GLY A 85 15.95 3.14 5.16
C GLY A 85 14.60 3.54 4.54
N ALA A 86 13.46 3.14 5.11
CA ALA A 86 12.14 3.52 4.59
C ALA A 86 11.91 5.04 4.55
N SER A 87 12.43 5.79 5.53
CA SER A 87 12.25 7.24 5.58
C SER A 87 12.96 7.94 4.41
N ASP A 88 14.22 7.60 4.17
CA ASP A 88 15.02 8.19 3.09
C ASP A 88 14.46 7.79 1.73
N LEU A 89 14.04 6.54 1.58
CA LEU A 89 13.38 6.07 0.36
C LEU A 89 12.09 6.86 0.09
N ARG A 90 11.27 7.16 1.10
CA ARG A 90 10.08 8.03 0.91
C ARG A 90 10.46 9.41 0.41
N VAL A 91 11.50 10.03 0.99
CA VAL A 91 11.97 11.36 0.54
C VAL A 91 12.37 11.32 -0.92
N LEU A 92 13.15 10.31 -1.34
CA LEU A 92 13.53 10.11 -2.73
C LEU A 92 12.31 9.97 -3.65
N LEU A 93 11.36 9.11 -3.27
CA LEU A 93 10.15 8.88 -4.07
C LEU A 93 9.23 10.09 -4.17
N MET A 94 9.18 10.96 -3.15
CA MET A 94 8.35 12.17 -3.21
C MET A 94 8.85 13.18 -4.25
N ASN A 95 10.14 13.15 -4.58
CA ASN A 95 10.79 14.06 -5.52
C ASN A 95 10.72 13.61 -6.99
N THR A 96 10.22 12.41 -7.29
CA THR A 96 10.08 11.92 -8.67
C THR A 96 8.95 12.64 -9.40
N GLU A 97 9.02 12.73 -10.72
CA GLU A 97 7.97 13.34 -11.56
C GLU A 97 7.24 12.31 -12.43
N THR A 98 7.78 11.09 -12.57
CA THR A 98 7.28 10.05 -13.47
C THR A 98 7.19 8.68 -12.80
N ILE A 99 6.40 7.77 -13.39
CA ILE A 99 6.28 6.38 -12.92
C ILE A 99 7.60 5.65 -13.13
N GLU A 100 8.29 5.94 -14.22
CA GLU A 100 9.58 5.34 -14.62
C GLU A 100 10.68 5.64 -13.61
N GLU A 101 10.75 6.89 -13.12
CA GLU A 101 11.69 7.27 -12.06
C GLU A 101 11.44 6.49 -10.76
N VAL A 102 10.17 6.36 -10.36
CA VAL A 102 9.80 5.56 -9.18
C VAL A 102 10.22 4.10 -9.37
N ARG A 103 9.93 3.50 -10.53
CA ARG A 103 10.33 2.11 -10.85
C ARG A 103 11.86 1.95 -10.77
N SER A 104 12.62 2.90 -11.28
CA SER A 104 14.09 2.89 -11.24
C SER A 104 14.64 2.91 -9.81
N ILE A 105 14.09 3.77 -8.96
CA ILE A 105 14.47 3.87 -7.54
C ILE A 105 14.11 2.58 -6.79
N ILE A 106 12.91 2.03 -7.02
CA ILE A 106 12.47 0.78 -6.38
C ILE A 106 13.39 -0.37 -6.80
N LYS A 107 13.69 -0.53 -8.09
CA LYS A 107 14.56 -1.58 -8.61
C LYS A 107 15.97 -1.52 -8.00
N THR A 108 16.53 -0.32 -7.87
CA THR A 108 17.81 -0.12 -7.18
C THR A 108 17.73 -0.54 -5.71
N SER A 109 16.61 -0.24 -5.05
CA SER A 109 16.38 -0.54 -3.64
C SER A 109 16.12 -2.02 -3.34
N THR A 110 15.68 -2.82 -4.31
CA THR A 110 15.50 -4.28 -4.21
C THR A 110 16.68 -5.09 -4.74
N SER A 111 17.56 -4.51 -5.56
CA SER A 111 18.73 -5.22 -6.13
C SER A 111 19.97 -5.21 -5.22
N MET A 112 19.93 -4.54 -4.06
CA MET A 112 21.03 -4.49 -3.08
C MET A 112 20.92 -5.53 -1.94
N GLN A 113 20.36 -6.71 -2.23
CA GLN A 113 20.38 -7.87 -1.31
C GLN A 113 20.91 -9.11 -2.01
#